data_AF-A0A737BN97-F1
#
_entry.id   AF-A0A737BN97-F1
#
_cell.length_a   1.000
_cell.length_b   1.000
_cell.length_c   1.000
_cell.angle_alpha   90.00
_cell.angle_beta   90.00
_cell.angle_gamma   90.00
#
_symmetry.space_group_name_H-M   'P 1'
#
loop_
_entity.id
_entity.type
_entity.pdbx_description
1 polymer ?
#
loop_
_entity_poly.entity_id
_entity_poly.type
_entity_poly.pdbx_seq_one_letter_code
_entity_poly.pdbx_strand_id
1 'polypeptide(L)' 'MTSHRLLRLPQVLDKTGLKRPQVYSYMKTGDFPKSIKIGPSSAEGSPQTQR' A
#
# COMPACT_ATOMS: atom_id res chain seq x y z
N MET A 1 17.17 -9.58 -6.77
CA MET A 1 17.00 -8.28 -6.10
C MET A 1 15.61 -7.76 -6.46
N THR A 2 14.60 -7.87 -5.60
CA THR A 2 13.22 -7.45 -5.90
C THR A 2 13.02 -5.98 -5.54
N SER A 3 13.08 -5.11 -6.55
CA SER A 3 12.89 -3.68 -6.37
C SER A 3 11.42 -3.38 -6.08
N HIS A 4 11.09 -3.03 -4.84
CA HIS A 4 9.73 -2.65 -4.45
C HIS A 4 9.49 -1.20 -4.86
N ARG A 5 8.57 -0.98 -5.81
CA ARG A 5 8.22 0.35 -6.29
C ARG A 5 6.91 0.82 -5.64
N LEU A 6 6.99 1.92 -4.92
CA LEU A 6 5.83 2.56 -4.30
C LEU A 6 5.03 3.33 -5.35
N LEU A 7 3.73 3.06 -5.43
CA LEU A 7 2.82 3.74 -6.35
C LEU A 7 1.96 4.75 -5.59
N ARG A 8 1.77 5.94 -6.15
CA ARG A 8 0.81 6.91 -5.62
C ARG A 8 -0.61 6.46 -5.94
N LEU A 9 -1.58 6.90 -5.14
CA LEU A 9 -3.00 6.59 -5.34
C LEU A 9 -3.49 6.74 -6.80
N PRO A 10 -3.25 7.84 -7.53
CA PRO A 10 -3.70 7.95 -8.92
C PRO A 10 -3.13 6.86 -9.84
N GLN A 11 -1.87 6.45 -9.64
CA GLN A 11 -1.26 5.37 -10.44
C GLN A 11 -1.85 4.01 -10.10
N VAL A 12 -2.27 3.81 -8.85
CA VAL A 12 -2.99 2.60 -8.44
C VAL A 12 -4.33 2.53 -9.16
N LEU A 13 -5.10 3.62 -9.20
CA LEU A 13 -6.40 3.68 -9.89
C LEU A 13 -6.25 3.41 -11.39
N ASP A 14 -5.25 4.03 -12.01
CA ASP A 14 -4.94 3.84 -13.44
C ASP A 14 -4.55 2.39 -13.76
N LYS A 15 -3.64 1.80 -12.97
CA LYS A 15 -3.18 0.43 -13.18
C LYS A 15 -4.23 -0.65 -12.92
N THR A 16 -5.09 -0.41 -11.93
CA THR A 16 -6.09 -1.40 -11.51
C THR A 16 -7.44 -1.20 -12.19
N GLY A 17 -7.67 -0.02 -12.79
CA GLY A 17 -8.98 0.40 -13.30
C GLY A 17 -10.02 0.62 -12.19
N LEU A 18 -9.61 0.55 -10.92
CA LEU A 18 -10.53 0.63 -9.78
C LEU A 18 -10.77 2.08 -9.38
N LYS A 19 -11.96 2.34 -8.82
CA LYS A 19 -12.29 3.64 -8.23
C LYS A 19 -11.77 3.71 -6.80
N ARG A 20 -11.49 4.93 -6.32
CA ARG A 20 -11.02 5.22 -4.95
C ARG A 20 -11.79 4.45 -3.85
N PRO A 21 -13.14 4.48 -3.80
CA PRO A 21 -13.87 3.75 -2.76
C PRO A 21 -13.66 2.24 -2.84
N GLN A 22 -13.52 1.69 -4.04
CA GLN A 22 -13.32 0.26 -4.27
C GLN A 22 -11.92 -0.18 -3.81
N VAL A 23 -10.89 0.64 -4.04
CA VAL A 23 -9.55 0.41 -3.49
C VAL A 23 -9.59 0.37 -1.95
N TYR A 24 -10.29 1.30 -1.30
CA TYR A 24 -10.42 1.28 0.16
C TYR A 24 -11.22 0.08 0.68
N SER A 25 -12.25 -0.36 -0.05
CA SER A 25 -12.98 -1.60 0.27
C SER A 25 -12.06 -2.82 0.20
N TYR A 26 -11.24 -2.92 -0.85
CA TYR A 26 -10.30 -4.04 -0.98
C TYR A 26 -9.17 -4.00 0.06
N MET A 27 -8.74 -2.81 0.48
CA MET A 27 -7.83 -2.66 1.62
C MET A 27 -8.45 -3.20 2.92
N LYS A 28 -9.79 -3.12 3.06
CA LYS A 28 -10.52 -3.66 4.22
C LYS A 28 -10.71 -5.18 4.13
N THR A 29 -10.97 -5.71 2.94
CA THR A 29 -11.14 -7.16 2.73
C THR A 29 -9.81 -7.92 2.70
N GLY A 30 -8.68 -7.22 2.63
CA GLY A 30 -7.34 -7.81 2.58
C GLY A 30 -6.86 -8.15 1.17
N ASP A 31 -7.63 -7.79 0.15
CA ASP A 31 -7.31 -8.02 -1.26
C ASP A 31 -6.34 -6.96 -1.81
N PHE A 32 -6.23 -5.81 -1.12
CA PHE A 32 -5.32 -4.72 -1.49
C PHE A 32 -4.33 -4.36 -0.38
N PRO A 33 -3.04 -4.12 -0.70
CA PRO A 33 -2.06 -3.69 0.30
C PRO A 33 -2.43 -2.32 0.89
N LYS A 34 -2.28 -2.20 2.21
CA LYS A 34 -2.56 -0.95 2.93
C LYS A 34 -1.63 0.16 2.46
N SER A 35 -2.12 1.41 2.45
CA SER A 35 -1.30 2.57 2.13
C SER A 35 -0.12 2.69 3.10
N ILE A 36 1.10 2.57 2.57
CA ILE A 36 2.32 2.71 3.35
C ILE A 36 2.59 4.21 3.51
N LYS A 37 2.77 4.67 4.76
CA LYS A 37 3.17 6.05 5.02
C LYS A 37 4.65 6.21 4.67
N ILE A 38 4.92 6.85 3.55
CA ILE A 38 6.24 7.25 3.06
C ILE A 38 6.79 8.49 3.80
N GLY A 39 6.64 8.53 5.12
CA GLY A 39 7.27 9.57 5.95
C GLY A 39 8.79 9.58 5.77
N PRO A 40 9.51 10.58 6.32
CA PRO A 40 10.93 10.80 6.03
C PRO A 40 11.88 9.64 6.41
N SER A 41 11.40 8.58 7.05
CA SER A 41 12.18 7.36 7.27
C SER A 41 11.74 6.27 6.31
N SER A 42 12.45 6.20 5.19
CA SER A 42 12.52 5.01 4.36
C SER A 42 13.34 3.95 5.10
N ALA A 43 12.71 3.17 5.99
CA ALA A 43 13.26 1.93 6.54
C ALA A 43 12.05 1.14 7.07
N GLU A 44 11.64 0.08 6.38
CA GLU A 44 12.12 -1.29 6.62
C GLU A 44 11.07 -2.04 7.44
N GLY A 45 10.79 -3.28 7.04
CA GLY A 45 9.59 -4.01 7.42
C GLY A 45 9.51 -4.45 8.88
N SER A 46 8.37 -5.07 9.16
CA SER A 46 8.02 -5.93 10.30
C SER A 46 7.24 -5.25 11.45
N PRO A 47 6.05 -5.76 11.80
CA PRO A 47 5.47 -5.49 13.10
C PRO A 47 6.32 -6.25 14.14
N GLN A 48 7.23 -5.54 14.81
CA GLN A 48 7.84 -6.08 16.02
C GLN A 48 6.79 -6.00 17.12
N THR A 49 6.08 -7.12 17.31
CA THR A 49 5.45 -7.43 18.58
C THR A 49 6.56 -7.42 19.64
N GLN A 50 6.55 -6.41 20.52
CA GLN A 50 7.29 -6.46 21.76
C GLN A 50 6.28 -6.65 22.89
N ARG A 51 6.28 -7.89 23.39
CA ARG A 51 5.99 -8.40 24.74
C ARG A 51 4.78 -7.85 25.48
#